data_AF-A0A2I1HWR4-F1
#
_entry.id   AF-A0A2I1HWR4-F1
#
_cell.length_a   1.000
_cell.length_b   1.000
_cell.length_c   1.000
_cell.angle_alpha   90.00
_cell.angle_beta   90.00
_cell.angle_gamma   90.00
#
_symmetry.space_group_name_H-M   'P 1'
#
loop_
_entity.id
_entity.type
_entity.pdbx_description
1 polymer ?
#
loop_
_entity_poly.entity_id
_entity_poly.type
_entity_poly.pdbx_seq_one_letter_code
_entity_poly.pdbx_strand_id
1 'polypeptide(L)' 'MDSLNFQKLVLTLSTHQIFHNNSCHLQAPVEFQLAIFLRRIGSKENIFEICSRFGIAEGTVYLYCKRVMIAILSLK' A
#
# COMPACT_ATOMS: atom_id res chain seq x y z
N MET A 1 -5.38 -10.70 -11.65
CA MET A 1 -4.82 -11.25 -10.40
C MET A 1 -5.91 -12.06 -9.74
N ASP A 2 -5.62 -13.29 -9.33
CA ASP A 2 -6.54 -14.06 -8.51
C ASP A 2 -6.76 -13.33 -7.18
N SER A 3 -8.02 -13.04 -6.83
CA SER A 3 -8.39 -12.38 -5.58
C SER A 3 -7.77 -13.06 -4.36
N LEU A 4 -7.63 -14.39 -4.42
CA LEU A 4 -6.99 -15.21 -3.39
C LEU A 4 -5.50 -14.89 -3.19
N ASN A 5 -4.74 -14.70 -4.27
CA ASN A 5 -3.31 -14.41 -4.19
C ASN A 5 -3.07 -13.01 -3.63
N PHE A 6 -3.93 -12.06 -4.00
CA PHE A 6 -3.90 -10.71 -3.42
C PHE A 6 -4.19 -10.74 -1.92
N GLN A 7 -5.24 -11.43 -1.49
CA GLN A 7 -5.59 -11.55 -0.07
C GLN A 7 -4.49 -12.24 0.75
N LYS A 8 -3.87 -13.31 0.22
CA LYS A 8 -2.73 -13.95 0.87
C LYS A 8 -1.59 -12.96 1.10
N LEU A 9 -1.23 -12.19 0.07
CA LEU A 9 -0.18 -11.18 0.20
C LEU A 9 -0.53 -10.09 1.23
N VAL A 10 -1.77 -9.62 1.22
CA VAL A 10 -2.28 -8.67 2.22
C VAL A 10 -2.12 -9.24 3.63
N LEU A 11 -2.56 -10.48 3.88
CA LEU A 11 -2.47 -11.11 5.20
C LEU A 11 -1.02 -11.23 5.64
N THR A 12 -0.13 -11.66 4.74
CA THR A 12 1.31 -11.73 5.02
C THR A 12 1.88 -10.37 5.39
N LEU A 13 1.60 -9.33 4.58
CA LEU A 13 2.10 -7.97 4.84
C LEU A 13 1.49 -7.36 6.10
N SER A 14 0.24 -7.68 6.42
CA SER A 14 -0.47 -7.13 7.58
C SER A 14 0.18 -7.50 8.91
N THR A 15 0.99 -8.56 8.96
CA THR A 15 1.77 -8.93 10.16
C THR A 15 2.94 -7.98 10.44
N HIS A 16 3.37 -7.18 9.45
CA HIS A 16 4.54 -6.34 9.56
C HIS A 16 4.29 -5.12 10.46
N GLN A 17 5.23 -4.82 11.36
CA GLN A 17 5.09 -3.73 12.35
C GLN A 17 4.87 -2.34 11.72
N ILE A 18 5.29 -2.13 10.47
CA ILE A 18 5.09 -0.84 9.77
C ILE A 18 3.61 -0.44 9.59
N PHE A 19 2.69 -1.41 9.57
CA PHE A 19 1.25 -1.18 9.45
C PHE A 19 0.57 -1.06 10.81
N HIS A 20 1.28 -1.34 11.89
CA HIS A 20 0.84 -1.14 13.26
C HIS A 20 1.45 0.16 13.76
N ASN A 21 0.66 1.17 14.12
CA ASN A 21 1.18 2.25 14.97
C ASN A 21 0.44 2.27 16.30
N ASN A 22 1.14 2.79 17.31
CA ASN A 22 0.57 3.05 18.63
C ASN A 22 -0.08 4.44 18.71
N SER A 23 -0.59 4.97 17.59
CA SER A 23 -1.21 6.29 17.54
C SER A 23 -2.72 6.20 17.66
N CYS A 24 -3.34 7.29 18.10
CA CYS A 24 -4.80 7.42 18.14
C CYS A 24 -5.42 7.57 16.74
N HIS A 25 -4.61 7.72 15.69
CA HIS A 25 -5.07 7.84 14.32
C HIS A 25 -4.98 6.50 13.60
N LEU A 26 -6.14 6.02 13.13
CA LEU A 26 -6.22 4.79 12.34
C LEU A 26 -5.39 4.94 11.06
N GLN A 27 -4.53 3.96 10.82
CA GLN A 27 -3.86 3.85 9.53
C GLN A 27 -4.85 3.37 8.47
N ALA A 28 -4.60 3.72 7.21
CA ALA A 28 -5.37 3.16 6.10
C ALA A 28 -5.15 1.64 6.00
N PRO A 29 -6.15 0.88 5.55
CA PRO A 29 -6.06 -0.58 5.41
C PRO A 29 -4.87 -1.02 4.54
N VAL A 30 -4.26 -2.16 4.88
CA VAL A 30 -3.07 -2.68 4.17
C VAL A 30 -3.42 -3.02 2.72
N GLU A 31 -4.64 -3.53 2.48
CA GLU A 31 -5.20 -3.78 1.15
C GLU A 31 -5.16 -2.52 0.29
N PHE A 32 -5.53 -1.37 0.87
CA PHE A 32 -5.60 -0.10 0.15
C PHE A 32 -4.20 0.42 -0.18
N GLN A 33 -3.28 0.36 0.79
CA GLN A 33 -1.88 0.75 0.58
C GLN A 33 -1.23 -0.13 -0.50
N LEU A 34 -1.47 -1.45 -0.47
CA LEU A 34 -0.98 -2.40 -1.46
C LEU A 34 -1.57 -2.16 -2.86
N ALA A 35 -2.87 -1.87 -2.96
CA ALA A 35 -3.52 -1.57 -4.23
C ALA A 35 -2.91 -0.33 -4.90
N ILE A 36 -2.63 0.72 -4.12
CA ILE A 36 -1.99 1.94 -4.61
C ILE A 36 -0.55 1.66 -5.04
N PHE A 37 0.21 0.89 -4.26
CA PHE A 37 1.56 0.47 -4.62
C PHE A 37 1.59 -0.29 -5.94
N LEU A 38 0.75 -1.33 -6.08
CA LEU A 38 0.65 -2.13 -7.31
C LEU A 38 0.23 -1.28 -8.50
N ARG A 39 -0.69 -0.33 -8.30
CA ARG A 39 -1.09 0.61 -9.35
C ARG A 39 0.08 1.50 -9.76
N ARG A 40 0.85 2.01 -8.81
CA ARG A 40 1.99 2.90 -9.07
C ARG A 40 3.09 2.21 -9.86
N ILE A 41 3.42 0.96 -9.54
CA ILE A 41 4.49 0.22 -10.24
C ILE A 41 4.01 -0.49 -11.51
N GLY A 42 2.73 -0.82 -11.57
CA GLY A 42 2.13 -1.61 -12.65
C GLY A 42 1.42 -0.80 -13.73
N SER A 43 1.37 0.53 -13.61
CA SER A 43 0.73 1.41 -14.59
C SER A 43 1.69 2.49 -15.10
N LYS A 44 1.35 3.07 -16.25
CA LYS A 44 2.03 4.25 -16.80
C LYS A 44 1.44 5.57 -16.30
N GLU A 45 0.56 5.50 -15.30
CA GLU A 45 -0.14 6.69 -14.80
C GLU A 45 0.83 7.61 -14.07
N ASN A 46 0.66 8.91 -14.30
CA ASN A 46 1.39 9.93 -13.57
C ASN A 46 0.90 10.00 -12.12
N ILE A 47 1.71 10.60 -11.24
CA ILE A 47 1.36 10.66 -9.81
C ILE A 47 0.03 11.38 -9.56
N PHE A 48 -0.24 12.44 -10.31
CA PHE A 48 -1.48 13.21 -10.23
C PHE A 48 -2.71 12.41 -10.65
N GLU A 49 -2.58 11.51 -11.63
CA GLU A 49 -3.68 10.65 -12.06
C GLU A 49 -4.02 9.62 -10.98
N ILE A 50 -3.00 9.06 -10.31
CA ILE A 50 -3.17 8.17 -9.17
C ILE A 50 -3.82 8.94 -8.01
N CYS A 51 -3.32 10.12 -7.66
CA CYS A 51 -3.90 10.98 -6.62
C CYS A 51 -5.39 11.27 -6.88
N SER A 52 -5.72 11.65 -8.11
CA SER A 52 -7.11 11.92 -8.54
C SER A 52 -7.99 10.67 -8.45
N ARG A 53 -7.48 9.52 -8.91
CA ARG A 53 -8.21 8.24 -8.91
C ARG A 53 -8.55 7.74 -7.51
N PHE A 54 -7.63 7.89 -6.56
CA PHE A 54 -7.79 7.38 -5.19
C PHE A 54 -8.23 8.45 -4.19
N GLY A 55 -8.34 9.72 -4.61
CA GLY A 55 -8.73 10.83 -3.75
C GLY A 55 -7.73 11.11 -2.62
N ILE A 56 -6.43 10.90 -2.88
CA ILE A 56 -5.36 11.07 -1.88
C ILE A 56 -4.27 12.04 -2.37
N ALA A 57 -3.54 12.63 -1.42
CA ALA A 57 -2.43 13.51 -1.72
C ALA A 57 -1.18 12.74 -2.20
N GLU A 58 -0.32 13.41 -2.94
CA GLU A 58 0.95 12.87 -3.45
C GLU A 58 1.82 12.28 -2.34
N GLY A 59 1.94 12.99 -1.21
CA GLY A 59 2.70 12.51 -0.05
C GLY A 59 2.17 11.20 0.51
N THR A 60 0.84 10.99 0.46
CA THR A 60 0.19 9.75 0.88
C THR A 60 0.51 8.60 -0.07
N VAL A 61 0.53 8.85 -1.38
CA VAL A 61 0.95 7.85 -2.39
C VAL A 61 2.38 7.39 -2.10
N TYR A 62 3.31 8.35 -1.90
CA TYR A 62 4.70 8.04 -1.59
C TYR A 62 4.85 7.27 -0.27
N LEU A 63 4.13 7.68 0.76
CA LEU A 63 4.11 7.02 2.06
C LEU A 63 3.66 5.55 1.95
N TYR A 64 2.55 5.29 1.26
CA TYR A 64 2.05 3.92 1.09
C TYR A 64 3.01 3.07 0.27
N CYS A 65 3.56 3.62 -0.82
CA CYS A 65 4.54 2.90 -1.63
C CYS A 65 5.78 2.53 -0.80
N LYS A 66 6.30 3.47 0.00
CA LYS A 66 7.44 3.22 0.89
C LYS A 66 7.14 2.13 1.91
N ARG A 67 5.97 2.18 2.56
CA ARG A 67 5.57 1.20 3.59
C ARG A 67 5.45 -0.22 3.02
N VAL A 68 4.76 -0.35 1.89
CA VAL A 68 4.59 -1.62 1.20
C VAL A 68 5.93 -2.16 0.72
N MET A 69 6.79 -1.32 0.15
CA MET A 69 8.13 -1.72 -0.29
C MET A 69 8.98 -2.24 0.88
N ILE A 70 9.01 -1.54 2.01
CA ILE A 70 9.73 -1.99 3.22
C ILE A 70 9.18 -3.33 3.71
N ALA A 71 7.85 -3.46 3.79
CA ALA A 71 7.22 -4.70 4.25
C ALA A 71 7.56 -5.88 3.33
N ILE A 72 7.48 -5.70 1.99
CA ILE A 72 7.84 -6.73 1.00
C ILE A 72 9.32 -7.13 1.13
N LEU A 73 10.23 -6.16 1.23
CA LEU A 73 11.67 -6.43 1.38
C LEU A 73 12.03 -7.09 2.72
N SER A 74 11.15 -7.00 3.70
CA SER A 74 11.31 -7.64 5.01
C SER A 74 10.70 -9.05 5.06
N LEU A 75 10.00 -9.49 4.01
CA LEU A 75 9.58 -10.88 3.86
C LEU A 75 10.81 -11.73 3.52
N LYS A 76 11.17 -12.64 4.43
CA LYS A 76 12.20 -13.66 4.22
C LYS A 76 11.58 -14.94 3.67
#